data_AF-A0A956IT05-F1
#
_entry.id   AF-A0A956IT05-F1
#
_cell.length_a   1.000
_cell.length_b   1.000
_cell.length_c   1.000
_cell.angle_alpha   90.00
_cell.angle_beta   90.00
_cell.angle_gamma   90.00
#
_symmetry.space_group_name_H-M   'P 1'
#
loop_
_entity.id
_entity.type
_entity.pdbx_description
1 polymer ?
#
loop_
_entity_poly.entity_id
_entity_poly.type
_entity_poly.pdbx_seq_one_letter_code
_entity_poly.pdbx_strand_id
1 'polypeptide(L)'
;MKLARHHAAWGVAIAVGLTLSVPAMSEPKTPKEKLQAMKEKAKERREERKERREEKKEELKEKLDNMTDEEKEEWKKKHAERKEERAEVREAWKAWKDKRKERRQARREEIKEKLGDDIKRPVVKAELKVHARRMARLNRIRVLAKADGKDELVKRVDTLIAKEKARHDKHIETLKAKRDEASKEEAK
;
A
#
# COMPACT_ATOMS: atom_id res chain seq x y z
N MET A 1 39.61 8.50 -10.09
CA MET A 1 39.58 7.02 -10.18
C MET A 1 38.22 6.59 -10.71
N LYS A 2 38.17 6.04 -11.93
CA LYS A 2 36.92 5.64 -12.62
C LYS A 2 36.65 4.16 -12.30
N LEU A 3 35.54 3.86 -11.62
CA LEU A 3 35.11 2.48 -11.33
C LEU A 3 34.36 1.92 -12.55
N ALA A 4 34.97 0.93 -13.20
CA ALA A 4 34.37 0.16 -14.28
C ALA A 4 33.25 -0.74 -13.73
N ARG A 5 32.01 -0.53 -14.17
CA ARG A 5 30.88 -1.42 -13.87
C ARG A 5 30.82 -2.52 -14.91
N HIS A 6 31.27 -3.72 -14.53
CA HIS A 6 31.05 -4.93 -15.31
C HIS A 6 29.56 -5.31 -15.24
N HIS A 7 28.85 -5.15 -16.36
CA HIS A 7 27.53 -5.71 -16.56
C HIS A 7 27.68 -7.20 -16.89
N ALA A 8 27.45 -8.06 -15.91
CA ALA A 8 27.31 -9.50 -16.14
C ALA A 8 25.96 -9.76 -16.82
N ALA A 9 26.01 -10.11 -18.11
CA ALA A 9 24.87 -10.58 -18.87
C ALA A 9 24.48 -11.98 -18.37
N TRP A 10 23.44 -12.08 -17.53
CA TRP A 10 22.79 -13.35 -17.22
C TRP A 10 21.79 -13.67 -18.32
N GLY A 11 22.18 -14.60 -19.18
CA GLY A 11 21.34 -15.13 -20.25
C GLY A 11 20.08 -15.78 -19.70
N VAL A 12 18.95 -15.41 -20.29
CA VAL A 12 17.63 -15.99 -20.05
C VAL A 12 17.59 -17.36 -20.73
N ALA A 13 17.63 -18.43 -19.95
CA ALA A 13 17.32 -19.77 -20.44
C ALA A 13 15.80 -19.92 -20.59
N ILE A 14 15.39 -20.18 -21.83
CA ILE A 14 14.03 -20.45 -22.29
C ILE A 14 13.55 -21.76 -21.68
N ALA A 15 12.48 -21.71 -20.88
CA ALA A 15 11.76 -22.89 -20.44
C ALA A 15 10.71 -23.28 -21.48
N VAL A 16 10.97 -24.41 -22.12
CA VAL A 16 10.10 -25.14 -23.04
C VAL A 16 8.75 -25.44 -22.37
N GLY A 17 7.67 -25.20 -23.12
CA GLY A 17 6.30 -25.33 -22.66
C GLY A 17 5.92 -26.76 -22.27
N LEU A 18 5.73 -26.96 -20.96
CA LEU A 18 4.93 -28.06 -20.44
C LEU A 18 3.47 -27.60 -20.41
N THR A 19 2.68 -27.94 -21.44
CA THR A 19 1.22 -27.76 -21.42
C THR A 19 0.63 -28.75 -20.43
N LEU A 20 0.65 -28.41 -19.16
CA LEU A 20 -0.13 -29.12 -18.14
C LEU A 20 -1.61 -28.98 -18.50
N SER A 21 -2.17 -30.03 -19.09
CA SER A 21 -3.61 -30.24 -19.23
C SER A 21 -4.19 -30.28 -17.82
N VAL A 22 -4.64 -29.13 -17.32
CA VAL A 22 -5.34 -29.03 -16.04
C VAL A 22 -6.64 -29.82 -16.21
N PRO A 23 -6.84 -30.93 -15.48
CA PRO A 23 -8.10 -31.67 -15.55
C PRO A 23 -9.24 -30.71 -15.21
N ALA A 24 -10.29 -30.72 -16.02
CA ALA A 24 -11.49 -29.91 -15.82
C ALA A 24 -12.17 -30.33 -14.51
N MET A 25 -11.69 -29.80 -13.39
CA MET A 25 -12.35 -29.88 -12.09
C MET A 25 -13.72 -29.23 -12.25
N SER A 26 -14.78 -30.03 -12.15
CA SER A 26 -16.16 -29.59 -12.30
C SER A 26 -16.42 -28.38 -11.40
N GLU A 27 -16.69 -27.23 -12.00
CA GLU A 27 -16.95 -26.02 -11.24
C GLU A 27 -18.19 -26.24 -10.35
N PRO A 28 -18.13 -25.95 -9.04
CA PRO A 28 -19.29 -26.03 -8.15
C PRO A 28 -20.42 -25.15 -8.69
N LYS A 29 -21.59 -25.75 -8.93
CA LYS A 29 -22.67 -25.13 -9.71
C LYS A 29 -23.50 -24.17 -8.86
N THR A 30 -23.51 -24.33 -7.54
CA THR A 30 -24.28 -23.46 -6.63
C THR A 30 -23.40 -22.62 -5.70
N PRO A 31 -23.84 -21.42 -5.28
CA PRO A 31 -23.11 -20.62 -4.27
C PRO A 31 -22.86 -21.36 -2.95
N LYS A 32 -23.76 -22.27 -2.55
CA LYS A 32 -23.61 -23.10 -1.34
C LYS A 32 -22.48 -24.12 -1.50
N GLU A 33 -22.41 -24.81 -2.63
CA GLU A 33 -21.30 -25.72 -2.95
C GLU A 33 -19.96 -24.98 -3.02
N LYS A 34 -19.92 -23.78 -3.63
CA LYS A 34 -18.72 -22.92 -3.65
C LYS A 34 -18.23 -22.61 -2.23
N LEU A 35 -19.14 -22.25 -1.32
CA LEU A 35 -18.81 -21.94 0.06
C LEU A 35 -18.31 -23.18 0.82
N GLN A 36 -18.94 -24.34 0.61
CA GLN A 36 -18.52 -25.60 1.23
C GLN A 36 -17.12 -26.01 0.75
N ALA A 37 -16.88 -26.00 -0.56
CA ALA A 37 -15.57 -26.27 -1.15
C ALA A 37 -14.49 -25.29 -0.64
N MET A 38 -14.80 -24.00 -0.49
CA MET A 38 -13.87 -23.02 0.11
C MET A 38 -13.58 -23.33 1.59
N LYS A 39 -14.58 -23.74 2.37
CA LYS A 39 -14.41 -24.10 3.79
C LYS A 39 -13.55 -25.36 3.94
N GLU A 40 -13.80 -26.38 3.14
CA GLU A 40 -13.01 -27.63 3.13
C GLU A 40 -11.57 -27.34 2.74
N LYS A 41 -11.35 -26.63 1.64
CA LYS A 41 -10.00 -26.18 1.22
C LYS A 41 -9.30 -25.32 2.28
N ALA A 42 -10.06 -24.51 3.03
CA ALA A 42 -9.50 -23.72 4.12
C ALA A 42 -9.13 -24.57 5.35
N LYS A 43 -9.88 -25.65 5.64
CA LYS A 43 -9.55 -26.63 6.68
C LYS A 43 -8.31 -27.42 6.31
N GLU A 44 -8.26 -27.97 5.10
CA GLU A 44 -7.11 -28.70 4.56
C GLU A 44 -5.84 -27.84 4.63
N ARG A 45 -5.87 -26.60 4.12
CA ARG A 45 -4.75 -25.65 4.24
C ARG A 45 -4.37 -25.30 5.67
N ARG A 46 -5.31 -25.41 6.63
CA ARG A 46 -5.03 -25.16 8.05
C ARG A 46 -4.32 -26.36 8.67
N GLU A 47 -4.73 -27.57 8.32
CA GLU A 47 -4.10 -28.82 8.74
C GLU A 47 -2.69 -28.94 8.16
N GLU A 48 -2.52 -28.75 6.84
CA GLU A 48 -1.20 -28.70 6.18
C GLU A 48 -0.25 -27.67 6.83
N ARG A 49 -0.77 -26.49 7.22
CA ARG A 49 0.03 -25.49 7.94
C ARG A 49 0.39 -25.87 9.37
N LYS A 50 -0.42 -26.70 10.04
CA LYS A 50 -0.12 -27.20 11.38
C LYS A 50 0.97 -28.24 11.30
N GLU A 51 0.82 -29.22 10.41
CA GLU A 51 1.82 -30.26 10.15
C GLU A 51 3.17 -29.62 9.81
N ARG A 52 3.21 -28.71 8.83
CA ARG A 52 4.44 -27.97 8.48
C ARG A 52 5.04 -27.16 9.64
N ARG A 53 4.24 -26.74 10.63
CA ARG A 53 4.75 -26.04 11.82
C ARG A 53 5.31 -27.01 12.85
N GLU A 54 4.73 -28.20 12.96
CA GLU A 54 5.21 -29.27 13.83
C GLU A 54 6.52 -29.83 13.29
N GLU A 55 6.58 -30.16 11.99
CA GLU A 55 7.83 -30.56 11.31
C GLU A 55 8.96 -29.55 11.52
N LYS A 56 8.70 -28.25 11.30
CA LYS A 56 9.70 -27.20 11.52
C LYS A 56 10.13 -27.05 12.98
N LYS A 57 9.25 -27.35 13.93
CA LYS A 57 9.59 -27.32 15.36
C LYS A 57 10.49 -28.49 15.71
N GLU A 58 10.19 -29.69 15.20
CA GLU A 58 11.03 -30.87 15.38
C GLU A 58 12.40 -30.66 14.74
N GLU A 59 12.45 -30.18 13.49
CA GLU A 59 13.70 -29.85 12.79
C GLU A 59 14.53 -28.81 13.56
N LEU A 60 13.89 -27.77 14.10
CA LEU A 60 14.57 -26.78 14.94
C LEU A 60 15.07 -27.36 16.25
N LYS A 61 14.31 -28.27 16.86
CA LYS A 61 14.68 -28.94 18.11
C LYS A 61 15.88 -29.85 17.89
N GLU A 62 15.86 -30.69 16.86
CA GLU A 62 16.99 -31.56 16.50
C GLU A 62 18.24 -30.73 16.17
N LYS A 63 18.10 -29.62 15.43
CA LYS A 63 19.21 -28.68 15.20
C LYS A 63 19.75 -28.11 16.51
N LEU A 64 18.87 -27.74 17.44
CA LEU A 64 19.29 -27.21 18.74
C LEU A 64 20.00 -28.29 19.56
N ASP A 65 19.49 -29.52 19.57
CA ASP A 65 20.07 -30.63 20.33
C ASP A 65 21.46 -31.02 19.81
N ASN A 66 21.68 -30.90 18.49
CA ASN A 66 22.97 -31.14 17.83
C ASN A 66 23.97 -29.97 17.92
N MET A 67 23.54 -28.76 18.34
CA MET A 67 24.43 -27.61 18.53
C MET A 67 25.20 -27.72 19.86
N THR A 68 26.44 -27.23 19.84
CA THR A 68 27.25 -27.00 21.04
C THR A 68 26.62 -25.92 21.93
N ASP A 69 27.03 -25.86 23.20
CA ASP A 69 26.50 -24.86 24.14
C ASP A 69 26.87 -23.42 23.74
N GLU A 70 28.05 -23.22 23.16
CA GLU A 70 28.47 -21.92 22.63
C GLU A 70 27.58 -21.47 21.47
N GLU A 71 27.30 -22.35 20.50
CA GLU A 71 26.40 -22.07 19.37
C GLU A 71 24.96 -21.81 19.83
N LYS A 72 24.47 -22.52 20.86
CA LYS A 72 23.15 -22.26 21.46
C LYS A 72 23.07 -20.87 22.06
N GLU A 73 24.09 -20.42 22.76
CA GLU A 73 24.14 -19.07 23.34
C GLU A 73 24.21 -17.99 22.25
N GLU A 74 25.00 -18.19 21.19
CA GLU A 74 25.01 -17.29 20.03
C GLU A 74 23.65 -17.23 19.32
N TRP A 75 22.99 -18.39 19.14
CA TRP A 75 21.66 -18.46 18.54
C TRP A 75 20.63 -17.69 19.38
N LYS A 76 20.66 -17.84 20.71
CA LYS A 76 19.79 -17.10 21.64
C LYS A 76 20.03 -15.59 21.54
N LYS A 77 21.30 -15.15 21.54
CA LYS A 77 21.67 -13.73 21.37
C LYS A 77 21.14 -13.17 20.07
N LYS A 78 21.42 -13.83 18.94
CA LYS A 78 20.92 -13.44 17.62
C LYS A 78 19.39 -13.43 17.53
N HIS A 79 18.73 -14.36 18.22
CA HIS A 79 17.27 -14.39 18.29
C HIS A 79 16.71 -13.23 19.14
N ALA A 80 17.38 -12.88 20.24
CA ALA A 80 17.04 -11.72 21.06
C ALA A 80 17.21 -10.41 20.27
N GLU A 81 18.35 -10.21 19.61
CA GLU A 81 18.62 -9.06 18.74
C GLU A 81 17.56 -8.91 17.64
N ARG A 82 17.25 -10.00 16.92
CA ARG A 82 16.17 -10.00 15.91
C ARG A 82 14.81 -9.67 16.49
N LYS A 83 14.54 -10.05 17.73
CA LYS A 83 13.27 -9.76 18.41
C LYS A 83 13.19 -8.27 18.74
N GLU A 84 14.28 -7.66 19.19
CA GLU A 84 14.39 -6.23 19.46
C GLU A 84 14.26 -5.41 18.16
N GLU A 85 15.02 -5.76 17.12
CA GLU A 85 14.93 -5.12 15.80
C GLU A 85 13.48 -5.16 15.26
N ARG A 86 12.82 -6.32 15.37
CA ARG A 86 11.40 -6.46 14.99
C ARG A 86 10.47 -5.61 15.85
N ALA A 87 10.76 -5.43 17.13
CA ALA A 87 9.97 -4.58 18.01
C ALA A 87 10.12 -3.12 17.60
N GLU A 88 11.34 -2.65 17.34
CA GLU A 88 11.61 -1.29 16.87
C GLU A 88 10.92 -1.00 15.53
N VAL A 89 11.05 -1.89 14.55
CA VAL A 89 10.37 -1.77 13.25
C VAL A 89 8.84 -1.73 13.43
N ARG A 90 8.31 -2.53 14.36
CA ARG A 90 6.87 -2.54 14.66
C ARG A 90 6.41 -1.22 15.27
N GLU A 91 7.15 -0.66 16.22
CA GLU A 91 6.82 0.63 16.84
C GLU A 91 6.95 1.78 15.85
N ALA A 92 8.02 1.81 15.03
CA ALA A 92 8.18 2.78 13.96
C ALA A 92 7.01 2.72 12.95
N TRP A 93 6.55 1.51 12.59
CA TRP A 93 5.40 1.32 11.71
C TRP A 93 4.08 1.77 12.33
N LYS A 94 3.86 1.51 13.63
CA LYS A 94 2.69 2.03 14.36
C LYS A 94 2.70 3.56 14.38
N ALA A 95 3.82 4.17 14.76
CA ALA A 95 3.98 5.62 14.76
C ALA A 95 3.73 6.23 13.37
N TRP A 96 4.23 5.60 12.30
CA TRP A 96 3.94 6.03 10.93
C TRP A 96 2.46 5.93 10.57
N LYS A 97 1.78 4.85 10.98
CA LYS A 97 0.33 4.67 10.78
C LYS A 97 -0.48 5.72 11.50
N ASP A 98 -0.15 6.02 12.75
CA ASP A 98 -0.90 6.99 13.56
C ASP A 98 -0.70 8.41 13.05
N LYS A 99 0.55 8.81 12.75
CA LYS A 99 0.83 10.06 12.03
C LYS A 99 0.07 10.15 10.70
N ARG A 100 -0.09 9.03 9.97
CA ARG A 100 -0.88 8.99 8.73
C ARG A 100 -2.37 9.17 8.99
N LYS A 101 -2.92 8.64 10.08
CA LYS A 101 -4.34 8.84 10.46
C LYS A 101 -4.59 10.29 10.86
N GLU A 102 -3.74 10.87 11.70
CA GLU A 102 -3.80 12.27 12.13
C GLU A 102 -3.80 13.20 10.91
N ARG A 103 -2.84 13.03 9.98
CA ARG A 103 -2.82 13.83 8.74
C ARG A 103 -4.09 13.69 7.91
N ARG A 104 -4.73 12.52 7.89
CA ARG A 104 -6.01 12.34 7.19
C ARG A 104 -7.16 13.01 7.92
N GLN A 105 -7.19 12.96 9.24
CA GLN A 105 -8.22 13.60 10.06
C GLN A 105 -8.11 15.11 9.95
N ALA A 106 -6.93 15.68 10.20
CA ALA A 106 -6.66 17.11 10.02
C ALA A 106 -7.04 17.58 8.62
N ARG A 107 -6.70 16.82 7.57
CA ARG A 107 -7.10 17.17 6.20
C ARG A 107 -8.61 17.11 5.97
N ARG A 108 -9.31 16.17 6.60
CA ARG A 108 -10.78 16.08 6.51
C ARG A 108 -11.44 17.24 7.24
N GLU A 109 -10.94 17.61 8.40
CA GLU A 109 -11.41 18.75 9.19
C GLU A 109 -11.20 20.05 8.41
N GLU A 110 -10.02 20.28 7.83
CA GLU A 110 -9.74 21.44 6.96
C GLU A 110 -10.72 21.53 5.78
N ILE A 111 -11.01 20.40 5.12
CA ILE A 111 -11.97 20.37 4.00
C ILE A 111 -13.39 20.61 4.51
N LYS A 112 -13.77 20.05 5.66
CA LYS A 112 -15.08 20.23 6.28
C LYS A 112 -15.29 21.69 6.70
N GLU A 113 -14.28 22.35 7.24
CA GLU A 113 -14.31 23.76 7.61
C GLU A 113 -14.51 24.65 6.37
N LYS A 114 -13.78 24.39 5.29
CA LYS A 114 -13.84 25.20 4.06
C LYS A 114 -15.12 25.01 3.22
N LEU A 115 -15.69 23.81 3.25
CA LEU A 115 -16.81 23.43 2.38
C LEU A 115 -18.13 23.18 3.12
N GLY A 116 -18.10 23.01 4.45
CA GLY A 116 -19.29 22.68 5.24
C GLY A 116 -20.00 21.44 4.70
N ASP A 117 -21.31 21.54 4.52
CA ASP A 117 -22.15 20.46 3.99
C ASP A 117 -22.01 20.21 2.48
N ASP A 118 -21.39 21.13 1.72
CA ASP A 118 -21.17 20.95 0.29
C ASP A 118 -20.32 19.71 -0.02
N ILE A 119 -19.51 19.26 0.95
CA ILE A 119 -18.71 18.02 0.84
C ILE A 119 -19.58 16.78 0.57
N LYS A 120 -20.87 16.79 0.95
CA LYS A 120 -21.78 15.65 0.76
C LYS A 120 -22.21 15.53 -0.70
N ARG A 121 -22.20 16.63 -1.46
CA ARG A 121 -22.65 16.69 -2.86
C ARG A 121 -21.74 15.84 -3.76
N PRO A 122 -22.29 14.99 -4.65
CA PRO A 122 -21.49 14.08 -5.48
C PRO A 122 -20.56 14.83 -6.44
N VAL A 123 -20.99 15.98 -6.96
CA VAL A 123 -20.19 16.81 -7.87
C VAL A 123 -18.93 17.35 -7.17
N VAL A 124 -19.07 17.85 -5.94
CA VAL A 124 -17.94 18.34 -5.12
C VAL A 124 -17.00 17.19 -4.76
N LYS A 125 -17.53 16.00 -4.41
CA LYS A 125 -16.71 14.80 -4.15
C LYS A 125 -15.91 14.37 -5.38
N ALA A 126 -16.50 14.44 -6.58
CA ALA A 126 -15.84 14.09 -7.82
C ALA A 126 -14.65 15.04 -8.08
N GLU A 127 -14.84 16.34 -7.90
CA GLU A 127 -13.76 17.32 -8.01
C GLU A 127 -12.65 17.08 -6.99
N LEU A 128 -13.00 16.89 -5.70
CA LEU A 128 -12.02 16.59 -4.65
C LEU A 128 -11.18 15.34 -4.99
N LYS A 129 -11.80 14.31 -5.59
CA LYS A 129 -11.11 13.10 -6.05
C LYS A 129 -10.19 13.35 -7.23
N VAL A 130 -10.58 14.21 -8.18
CA VAL A 130 -9.73 14.62 -9.31
C VAL A 130 -8.52 15.40 -8.81
N HIS A 131 -8.75 16.44 -8.01
CA HIS A 131 -7.71 17.26 -7.42
C HIS A 131 -6.71 16.42 -6.59
N ALA A 132 -7.21 15.54 -5.71
CA ALA A 132 -6.36 14.67 -4.90
C ALA A 132 -5.46 13.75 -5.75
N ARG A 133 -5.98 13.18 -6.84
CA ARG A 133 -5.18 12.34 -7.76
C ARG A 133 -4.09 13.14 -8.46
N ARG A 134 -4.42 14.35 -8.96
CA ARG A 134 -3.45 15.23 -9.63
C ARG A 134 -2.35 15.68 -8.66
N MET A 135 -2.72 16.11 -7.46
CA MET A 135 -1.77 16.47 -6.40
C MET A 135 -0.88 15.30 -6.00
N ALA A 136 -1.42 14.09 -5.88
CA ALA A 136 -0.62 12.89 -5.60
C ALA A 136 0.41 12.61 -6.71
N ARG A 137 0.03 12.75 -7.98
CA ARG A 137 0.95 12.58 -9.12
C ARG A 137 2.06 13.62 -9.10
N LEU A 138 1.71 14.91 -8.95
CA LEU A 138 2.70 16.00 -8.89
C LEU A 138 3.66 15.83 -7.72
N ASN A 139 3.15 15.51 -6.52
CA ASN A 139 4.00 15.27 -5.35
C ASN A 139 4.94 14.08 -5.54
N ARG A 140 4.51 13.00 -6.19
CA ARG A 140 5.37 11.86 -6.51
C ARG A 140 6.51 12.28 -7.45
N ILE A 141 6.20 13.03 -8.51
CA ILE A 141 7.20 13.54 -9.45
C ILE A 141 8.19 14.45 -8.72
N ARG A 142 7.70 15.33 -7.82
CA ARG A 142 8.54 16.21 -7.00
C ARG A 142 9.52 15.43 -6.13
N VAL A 143 9.06 14.36 -5.47
CA VAL A 143 9.91 13.52 -4.61
C VAL A 143 11.00 12.83 -5.44
N LEU A 144 10.65 12.27 -6.60
CA LEU A 144 11.62 11.63 -7.49
C LEU A 144 12.64 12.64 -8.05
N ALA A 145 12.17 13.81 -8.49
CA ALA A 145 13.06 14.88 -8.98
C ALA A 145 14.06 15.34 -7.91
N LYS A 146 13.63 15.42 -6.64
CA LYS A 146 14.52 15.72 -5.50
C LYS A 146 15.54 14.61 -5.25
N ALA A 147 15.13 13.34 -5.31
CA ALA A 147 16.03 12.21 -5.16
C ALA A 147 17.10 12.16 -6.27
N ASP A 148 16.75 12.60 -7.48
CA ASP A 148 17.66 12.66 -8.64
C ASP A 148 18.49 13.96 -8.74
N GLY A 149 18.33 14.93 -7.82
CA GLY A 149 19.03 16.22 -7.89
C GLY A 149 18.62 17.12 -9.06
N LYS A 150 17.38 17.00 -9.57
CA LYS A 150 16.88 17.76 -10.73
C LYS A 150 16.12 19.02 -10.32
N ASP A 151 16.84 20.06 -9.88
CA ASP A 151 16.25 21.26 -9.27
C ASP A 151 15.31 22.05 -10.18
N GLU A 152 15.61 22.16 -11.48
CA GLU A 152 14.70 22.81 -12.44
C GLU A 152 13.36 22.10 -12.52
N LEU A 153 13.37 20.77 -12.51
CA LEU A 153 12.14 19.98 -12.57
C LEU A 153 11.33 20.17 -11.29
N VAL A 154 11.98 20.29 -10.12
CA VAL A 154 11.31 20.62 -8.85
C VAL A 154 10.60 21.97 -8.96
N LYS A 155 11.26 23.01 -9.47
CA LYS A 155 10.65 24.35 -9.67
C LYS A 155 9.44 24.31 -10.61
N ARG A 156 9.54 23.58 -11.74
CA ARG A 156 8.44 23.40 -12.69
C ARG A 156 7.25 22.69 -12.03
N VAL A 157 7.50 21.62 -11.27
CA VAL A 157 6.46 20.89 -10.56
C VAL A 157 5.81 21.75 -9.48
N ASP A 158 6.57 22.58 -8.76
CA ASP A 158 6.05 23.50 -7.75
C ASP A 158 5.12 24.55 -8.37
N THR A 159 5.46 25.04 -9.57
CA THR A 159 4.57 25.93 -10.35
C THR A 159 3.28 25.20 -10.77
N LEU A 160 3.38 23.93 -11.20
CA LEU A 160 2.20 23.13 -11.55
C LEU A 160 1.30 22.86 -10.35
N ILE A 161 1.88 22.63 -9.17
CA ILE A 161 1.13 22.49 -7.92
C ILE A 161 0.36 23.77 -7.61
N ALA A 162 0.99 24.94 -7.73
CA ALA A 162 0.32 26.22 -7.51
C ALA A 162 -0.84 26.44 -8.51
N LYS A 163 -0.62 26.14 -9.79
CA LYS A 163 -1.66 26.20 -10.83
C LYS A 163 -2.82 25.25 -10.55
N GLU A 164 -2.55 24.03 -10.08
CA GLU A 164 -3.60 23.06 -9.77
C GLU A 164 -4.43 23.47 -8.55
N LYS A 165 -3.81 24.06 -7.52
CA LYS A 165 -4.53 24.66 -6.38
C LYS A 165 -5.47 25.76 -6.84
N ALA A 166 -4.97 26.72 -7.63
CA ALA A 166 -5.77 27.81 -8.15
C ALA A 166 -6.94 27.33 -9.04
N ARG A 167 -6.75 26.27 -9.83
CA ARG A 167 -7.84 25.65 -10.62
C ARG A 167 -8.89 25.03 -9.72
N HIS A 168 -8.47 24.31 -8.69
CA HIS A 168 -9.37 23.68 -7.73
C HIS A 168 -10.21 24.72 -7.00
N ASP A 169 -9.58 25.77 -6.48
CA ASP A 169 -10.26 26.85 -5.75
C ASP A 169 -11.34 27.52 -6.62
N LYS A 170 -10.99 27.89 -7.87
CA LYS A 170 -11.94 28.44 -8.85
C LYS A 170 -13.11 27.49 -9.15
N HIS A 171 -12.85 26.19 -9.26
CA HIS A 171 -13.90 25.21 -9.55
C HIS A 171 -14.84 25.04 -8.35
N ILE A 172 -14.29 25.00 -7.14
CA ILE A 172 -15.07 24.96 -5.90
C ILE A 172 -15.95 26.20 -5.76
N GLU A 173 -15.42 27.40 -6.01
CA GLU A 173 -16.19 28.65 -5.99
C GLU A 173 -17.33 28.62 -7.00
N THR A 174 -17.08 28.14 -8.22
CA THR A 174 -18.12 27.98 -9.26
C THR A 174 -19.21 27.01 -8.82
N LEU A 175 -18.85 25.89 -8.16
CA LEU A 175 -19.81 24.89 -7.66
C LEU A 175 -20.62 25.40 -6.46
N LYS A 176 -20.06 26.33 -5.68
CA LYS A 176 -20.77 27.05 -4.61
C LYS A 176 -21.77 28.04 -5.21
N ALA A 177 -21.34 28.89 -6.14
CA ALA A 177 -22.23 29.85 -6.81
C ALA A 177 -23.43 29.17 -7.47
N LYS A 178 -23.22 28.08 -8.22
CA LYS A 178 -24.29 27.29 -8.85
C LYS A 178 -25.29 26.69 -7.86
N ARG A 179 -24.85 26.38 -6.63
CA ARG A 179 -25.75 25.91 -5.57
C ARG A 179 -26.66 27.03 -5.09
N ASP A 180 -26.06 28.19 -4.86
CA ASP A 180 -26.78 29.35 -4.35
C ASP A 180 -27.83 29.81 -5.36
N GLU A 181 -27.50 29.77 -6.66
CA GLU A 181 -28.46 29.99 -7.75
C GLU A 181 -29.61 28.97 -7.74
N ALA A 182 -29.31 27.67 -7.69
CA ALA A 182 -30.35 26.63 -7.64
C ALA A 182 -31.28 26.78 -6.41
N SER A 183 -30.71 27.13 -5.23
CA SER A 183 -31.50 27.36 -4.02
C SER A 183 -32.39 28.59 -4.08
N LYS A 184 -32.01 29.62 -4.87
CA LYS A 184 -32.83 30.81 -5.10
C LYS A 184 -33.96 30.54 -6.10
N GLU A 185 -33.75 29.62 -7.03
CA GLU A 185 -34.76 29.20 -8.00
C GLU A 185 -35.82 28.31 -7.34
N GLU A 186 -35.42 27.39 -6.45
CA GLU A 186 -36.36 26.55 -5.67
C GLU A 186 -37.22 27.34 -4.66
N ALA A 187 -36.80 28.55 -4.28
CA ALA A 187 -37.51 29.41 -3.33
C ALA A 187 -38.52 30.38 -3.99
N LYS A 188 -38.54 30.46 -5.33
CA LYS A 188 -39.47 31.29 -6.09
C LYS A 188 -40.70 30.50 -6.52
#